data_AF-A0A164CET6-F1
#
_entry.id   AF-A0A164CET6-F1
#
_cell.length_a   1.000
_cell.length_b   1.000
_cell.length_c   1.000
_cell.angle_alpha   90.00
_cell.angle_beta   90.00
_cell.angle_gamma   90.00
#
_symmetry.space_group_name_H-M   'P 1'
#
loop_
_entity.id
_entity.type
_entity.pdbx_description
1 polymer ?
#
loop_
_entity_poly.entity_id
_entity_poly.type
_entity_poly.pdbx_seq_one_letter_code
_entity_poly.pdbx_strand_id
1 'polypeptide(L)'
;MASLRTRLAVLLPLAGMLLVAAPVEAASADSKKGAQVYCYMRSNGNSHAVSFEASYALIKRQSSGVFKTSPKHAAVMITETVVEEPGSYPDCGRYLGDLFGDKTSKKSSRATRQSSITSSDSNSETSTDWDADARYSY
;
A
#
# COMPACT_ATOMS: atom_id res chain seq x y z
N MET A 1 -50.69 -8.36 -63.15
CA MET A 1 -50.18 -7.58 -62.01
C MET A 1 -49.41 -8.53 -61.11
N ALA A 2 -48.08 -8.55 -61.21
CA ALA A 2 -47.22 -9.49 -60.49
C ALA A 2 -46.81 -8.89 -59.13
N SER A 3 -47.10 -9.61 -58.05
CA SER A 3 -46.73 -9.26 -56.67
C SER A 3 -45.26 -9.58 -56.43
N LEU A 4 -44.43 -8.54 -56.22
CA LEU A 4 -43.04 -8.68 -55.81
C LEU A 4 -42.96 -8.94 -54.30
N ARG A 5 -42.65 -10.18 -53.95
CA ARG A 5 -42.18 -10.57 -52.62
C ARG A 5 -40.66 -10.38 -52.54
N THR A 6 -40.19 -10.05 -51.34
CA THR A 6 -38.82 -10.17 -50.81
C THR A 6 -37.75 -9.18 -51.29
N ARG A 7 -37.23 -8.39 -50.33
CA ARG A 7 -35.82 -8.32 -49.89
C ARG A 7 -35.51 -6.93 -49.33
N LEU A 8 -35.51 -6.81 -48.00
CA LEU A 8 -34.78 -5.77 -47.28
C LEU A 8 -34.51 -6.30 -45.86
N ALA A 9 -33.74 -7.39 -45.83
CA ALA A 9 -32.95 -7.74 -44.67
C ALA A 9 -31.65 -6.94 -44.73
N VAL A 10 -31.09 -6.69 -43.55
CA VAL A 10 -29.74 -6.16 -43.27
C VAL A 10 -29.62 -4.63 -43.26
N LEU A 11 -30.08 -4.03 -42.17
CA LEU A 11 -29.45 -2.85 -41.57
C LEU A 11 -29.55 -2.97 -40.03
N LEU A 12 -28.63 -3.73 -39.42
CA LEU A 12 -28.34 -3.64 -37.99
C LEU A 12 -26.91 -3.09 -37.86
N PRO A 13 -26.72 -1.92 -37.24
CA PRO A 13 -25.48 -1.16 -37.29
C PRO A 13 -24.40 -1.80 -36.42
N LEU A 14 -23.15 -1.66 -36.87
CA LEU A 14 -21.93 -1.82 -36.08
C LEU A 14 -22.05 -0.99 -34.79
N ALA A 15 -22.38 -1.64 -33.67
CA ALA A 15 -22.32 -1.05 -32.34
C ALA A 15 -21.66 -2.07 -31.41
N GLY A 16 -20.33 -2.06 -31.36
CA GLY A 16 -19.59 -3.05 -30.59
C GLY A 16 -18.10 -2.77 -30.50
N MET A 17 -17.71 -1.56 -30.07
CA MET A 17 -16.37 -1.27 -29.55
C MET A 17 -16.47 0.01 -28.68
N LEU A 18 -17.13 -0.08 -27.54
CA LEU A 18 -16.90 0.84 -26.43
C LEU A 18 -15.94 0.15 -25.47
N LEU A 19 -14.65 0.25 -25.76
CA LEU A 19 -13.59 0.01 -24.78
C LEU A 19 -13.76 1.09 -23.70
N VAL A 20 -14.42 0.73 -22.60
CA VAL A 20 -14.45 1.52 -21.38
C VAL A 20 -13.02 1.55 -20.85
N ALA A 21 -12.30 2.62 -21.13
CA ALA A 21 -11.10 2.98 -20.40
C ALA A 21 -11.54 3.32 -18.97
N ALA A 22 -11.47 2.34 -18.07
CA ALA A 22 -11.62 2.59 -16.64
C ALA A 22 -10.48 3.53 -16.20
N PRO A 23 -10.75 4.52 -15.34
CA PRO A 23 -9.73 5.45 -14.90
C PRO A 23 -8.67 4.70 -14.07
N VAL A 24 -7.40 4.97 -14.35
CA VAL A 24 -6.20 4.50 -13.61
C VAL A 24 -6.09 5.20 -12.24
N GLU A 25 -7.20 5.60 -11.64
CA GLU A 25 -7.25 6.35 -10.36
C GLU A 25 -7.18 5.44 -9.13
N ALA A 26 -7.16 4.12 -9.32
CA ALA A 26 -7.11 3.15 -8.23
C ALA A 26 -5.74 3.19 -7.51
N ALA A 27 -4.65 3.36 -8.25
CA ALA A 27 -3.31 3.38 -7.66
C ALA A 27 -3.06 4.63 -6.79
N SER A 28 -3.60 5.78 -7.20
CA SER A 28 -3.51 7.06 -6.47
C SER A 28 -4.42 7.12 -5.24
N ALA A 29 -5.57 6.43 -5.25
CA ALA A 29 -6.42 6.33 -4.06
C ALA A 29 -5.78 5.51 -2.93
N ASP A 30 -4.97 4.51 -3.29
CA ASP A 30 -4.35 3.59 -2.35
C ASP A 30 -3.15 4.19 -1.63
N SER A 31 -2.34 4.94 -2.37
CA SER A 31 -1.22 5.70 -1.83
C SER A 31 -1.70 6.78 -0.86
N LYS A 32 -2.78 7.52 -1.20
CA LYS A 32 -3.39 8.54 -0.33
C LYS A 32 -3.86 8.00 1.01
N LYS A 33 -4.56 6.87 1.00
CA LYS A 33 -4.99 6.21 2.25
C LYS A 33 -3.82 5.65 3.05
N GLY A 34 -2.84 5.04 2.36
CA GLY A 34 -1.62 4.55 3.00
C GLY A 34 -0.82 5.65 3.68
N ALA A 35 -0.61 6.78 2.99
CA ALA A 35 0.06 7.95 3.54
C ALA A 35 -0.71 8.54 4.72
N GLN A 36 -2.05 8.64 4.61
CA GLN A 36 -2.89 9.14 5.70
C GLN A 36 -2.73 8.32 6.97
N VAL A 37 -2.80 6.99 6.87
CA VAL A 37 -2.63 6.12 8.04
C VAL A 37 -1.21 6.23 8.61
N TYR A 38 -0.19 6.19 7.75
CA TYR A 38 1.21 6.28 8.20
C TYR A 38 1.45 7.59 8.97
N CYS A 39 1.09 8.71 8.35
CA CYS A 39 1.30 10.03 8.90
C CYS A 39 0.50 10.26 10.18
N TYR A 40 -0.77 9.84 10.20
CA TYR A 40 -1.63 9.93 11.39
C TYR A 40 -1.06 9.12 12.54
N MET A 41 -0.63 7.88 12.30
CA MET A 41 -0.08 7.06 13.38
C MET A 41 1.24 7.62 13.92
N ARG A 42 2.14 8.07 13.03
CA ARG A 42 3.42 8.66 13.45
C ARG A 42 3.23 9.97 14.22
N SER A 43 2.29 10.83 13.83
CA SER A 43 2.00 12.08 14.55
C SER A 43 1.42 11.83 15.94
N ASN A 44 0.75 10.69 16.15
CA ASN A 44 0.25 10.25 17.46
C ASN A 44 1.28 9.46 18.29
N GLY A 45 2.56 9.46 17.91
CA GLY A 45 3.64 8.85 18.68
C GLY A 45 3.81 7.33 18.46
N ASN A 46 3.14 6.74 17.48
CA ASN A 46 3.34 5.33 17.15
C ASN A 46 4.72 5.10 16.52
N SER A 47 5.27 3.91 16.73
CA SER A 47 6.53 3.51 16.14
C SER A 47 6.41 3.36 14.61
N HIS A 48 7.52 3.55 13.90
CA HIS A 48 7.57 3.33 12.45
C HIS A 48 7.05 1.94 12.05
N ALA A 49 7.43 0.87 12.75
CA ALA A 49 7.06 -0.49 12.38
C ALA A 49 5.54 -0.70 12.36
N VAL A 50 4.86 -0.32 13.44
CA VAL A 50 3.40 -0.46 13.57
C VAL A 50 2.67 0.45 12.59
N SER A 51 3.13 1.70 12.46
CA SER A 51 2.53 2.68 11.55
C SER A 51 2.65 2.24 10.09
N PHE A 52 3.81 1.72 9.71
CA PHE A 52 4.08 1.26 8.36
C PHE A 52 3.36 -0.04 8.03
N GLU A 53 3.28 -0.99 8.97
CA GLU A 53 2.54 -2.24 8.80
C GLU A 53 1.05 -2.00 8.52
N ALA A 54 0.40 -1.14 9.31
CA ALA A 54 -1.00 -0.77 9.11
C ALA A 54 -1.23 -0.13 7.74
N SER A 55 -0.33 0.76 7.33
CA SER A 55 -0.39 1.47 6.04
C SER A 55 -0.17 0.51 4.87
N TYR A 56 0.84 -0.34 4.98
CA TYR A 56 1.20 -1.34 3.97
C TYR A 56 0.08 -2.36 3.77
N ALA A 57 -0.58 -2.82 4.84
CA ALA A 57 -1.70 -3.75 4.72
C ALA A 57 -2.86 -3.17 3.88
N LEU A 58 -3.12 -1.86 4.01
CA LEU A 58 -4.15 -1.17 3.21
C LEU A 58 -3.75 -1.01 1.76
N ILE A 59 -2.50 -0.60 1.51
CA ILE A 59 -1.94 -0.45 0.17
C ILE A 59 -1.95 -1.81 -0.56
N LYS A 60 -1.45 -2.85 0.10
CA LYS A 60 -1.37 -4.22 -0.44
C LYS A 60 -2.75 -4.79 -0.80
N ARG A 61 -3.78 -4.50 -0.01
CA ARG A 61 -5.14 -5.03 -0.24
C ARG A 61 -5.83 -4.40 -1.44
N GLN A 62 -5.58 -3.12 -1.70
CA GLN A 62 -6.27 -2.40 -2.77
C GLN A 62 -5.52 -2.48 -4.11
N SER A 63 -4.23 -2.86 -4.11
CA SER A 63 -3.48 -3.22 -5.32
C SER A 63 -4.14 -4.39 -6.05
N SER A 64 -4.96 -4.09 -7.06
CA SER A 64 -5.80 -5.02 -7.82
C SER A 64 -5.05 -5.91 -8.83
N GLY A 65 -3.71 -5.95 -8.75
CA GLY A 65 -2.85 -6.69 -9.69
C GLY A 65 -2.44 -8.08 -9.20
N VAL A 66 -2.03 -8.93 -10.14
CA VAL A 66 -1.40 -10.25 -9.84
C VAL A 66 -0.07 -10.11 -9.10
N PHE A 67 0.55 -8.92 -9.15
CA PHE A 67 1.71 -8.56 -8.35
C PHE A 67 1.27 -7.74 -7.14
N LYS A 68 1.38 -8.34 -5.94
CA LYS A 68 1.19 -7.62 -4.69
C LYS A 68 2.24 -6.52 -4.57
N THR A 69 1.85 -5.31 -4.19
CA THR A 69 2.78 -4.23 -3.88
C THR A 69 3.82 -4.72 -2.88
N SER A 70 5.10 -4.53 -3.17
CA SER A 70 6.17 -4.84 -2.21
C SER A 70 6.22 -3.77 -1.11
N PRO A 71 6.74 -4.09 0.09
CA PRO A 71 6.92 -3.08 1.13
C PRO A 71 7.74 -1.88 0.64
N LYS A 72 8.79 -2.12 -0.15
CA LYS A 72 9.61 -1.04 -0.74
C LYS A 72 8.80 -0.15 -1.67
N HIS A 73 7.92 -0.73 -2.49
CA HIS A 73 7.08 0.06 -3.40
C HIS A 73 6.01 0.86 -2.64
N ALA A 74 5.43 0.28 -1.59
CA ALA A 74 4.51 0.99 -0.70
C ALA A 74 5.17 2.19 0.00
N ALA A 75 6.42 2.03 0.45
CA ALA A 75 7.21 3.13 1.01
C ALA A 75 7.36 4.29 0.03
N VAL A 76 7.70 4.00 -1.23
CA VAL A 76 7.79 5.02 -2.29
C VAL A 76 6.45 5.72 -2.51
N MET A 77 5.35 4.97 -2.65
CA MET A 77 4.03 5.56 -2.84
C MET A 77 3.61 6.48 -1.68
N ILE A 78 3.88 6.09 -0.43
CA ILE A 78 3.64 6.96 0.74
C ILE A 78 4.45 8.25 0.61
N THR A 79 5.74 8.15 0.23
CA THR A 79 6.61 9.33 0.13
C THR A 79 6.20 10.27 -1.00
N GLU A 80 5.82 9.72 -2.15
CA GLU A 80 5.33 10.49 -3.29
C GLU A 80 4.10 11.30 -2.89
N THR A 81 3.12 10.65 -2.25
CA THR A 81 1.89 11.32 -1.85
C THR A 81 2.09 12.38 -0.77
N VAL A 82 2.99 12.15 0.20
CA VAL A 82 3.27 13.15 1.24
C VAL A 82 3.98 14.38 0.67
N VAL A 83 4.84 14.19 -0.33
CA VAL A 83 5.56 15.29 -1.00
C VAL A 83 4.66 16.04 -1.99
N GLU A 84 3.75 15.33 -2.66
CA GLU A 84 2.78 15.91 -3.58
C GLU A 84 1.77 16.81 -2.84
N GLU A 85 1.32 16.40 -1.66
CA GLU A 85 0.30 17.11 -0.87
C GLU A 85 0.76 17.44 0.57
N PRO A 86 1.78 18.29 0.77
CA PRO A 86 2.34 18.54 2.11
C PRO A 86 1.33 19.19 3.07
N GLY A 87 0.34 19.91 2.56
CA GLY A 87 -0.74 20.49 3.36
C GLY A 87 -1.71 19.45 3.95
N SER A 88 -1.87 18.31 3.29
CA SER A 88 -2.70 17.19 3.76
C SER A 88 -2.01 16.36 4.85
N TYR A 89 -0.68 16.43 4.92
CA TYR A 89 0.17 15.64 5.82
C TYR A 89 1.16 16.51 6.62
N PRO A 90 0.66 17.46 7.44
CA PRO A 90 1.51 18.37 8.20
C PRO A 90 2.46 17.59 9.12
N ASP A 91 3.72 18.02 9.16
CA ASP A 91 4.78 17.40 9.96
C ASP A 91 5.04 15.90 9.66
N CYS A 92 4.48 15.31 8.60
CA CYS A 92 4.76 13.91 8.27
C CYS A 92 6.13 13.71 7.59
N GLY A 93 6.63 14.75 6.90
CA GLY A 93 7.90 14.73 6.18
C GLY A 93 9.10 14.27 7.02
N ARG A 94 9.11 14.61 8.32
CA ARG A 94 10.15 14.19 9.28
C ARG A 94 10.17 12.69 9.56
N TYR A 95 9.14 11.94 9.18
CA TYR A 95 9.05 10.49 9.37
C TYR A 95 9.33 9.69 8.10
N LEU A 96 9.52 10.35 6.95
CA LEU A 96 9.70 9.66 5.67
C LEU A 96 11.04 8.91 5.59
N GLY A 97 12.09 9.40 6.29
CA GLY A 97 13.38 8.72 6.34
C GLY A 97 13.31 7.31 6.93
N ASP A 98 12.39 7.09 7.88
CA ASP A 98 12.22 5.76 8.50
C ASP A 98 11.71 4.70 7.50
N LEU A 99 11.04 5.11 6.42
CA LEU A 99 10.49 4.20 5.39
C LEU A 99 11.58 3.48 4.59
N PHE A 100 12.79 4.03 4.57
CA PHE A 100 13.93 3.50 3.82
C PHE A 100 15.12 3.14 4.70
N GLY A 101 14.99 3.27 6.03
CA GLY A 101 16.05 2.92 6.96
C GLY A 101 16.31 1.42 6.98
N ASP A 102 17.58 1.02 6.87
CA ASP A 102 17.97 -0.37 7.07
C ASP A 102 17.58 -0.82 8.49
N LYS A 103 16.98 -2.01 8.60
CA LYS A 103 16.52 -2.60 9.87
C LYS A 103 17.66 -2.82 10.89
N THR A 104 18.91 -2.62 10.46
CA THR A 104 20.14 -2.82 11.23
C THR A 104 20.42 -1.73 12.27
N SER A 105 19.79 -0.55 12.20
CA SER A 105 20.13 0.58 13.10
C SER A 105 19.38 0.64 14.43
N LYS A 106 18.46 -0.29 14.75
CA LYS A 106 17.70 -0.28 16.02
C LYS A 106 18.32 -1.08 17.18
N LYS A 107 19.62 -1.40 17.14
CA LYS A 107 20.33 -2.00 18.30
C LYS A 107 21.08 -0.99 19.16
N SER A 108 20.96 0.32 18.93
CA SER A 108 21.67 1.34 19.70
C SER A 108 20.75 2.43 20.25
N SER A 109 19.76 2.05 21.06
CA SER A 109 19.11 2.99 22.00
C SER A 109 18.42 2.27 23.17
N ARG A 110 18.94 1.11 23.59
CA ARG A 110 18.56 0.42 24.83
C ARG A 110 19.78 0.20 25.72
N ALA A 111 20.59 1.24 25.91
CA ALA A 111 21.70 1.23 26.83
C ALA A 111 21.87 2.62 27.43
N THR A 112 20.90 3.04 28.24
CA THR A 112 21.06 3.96 29.40
C THR A 112 19.67 4.18 30.00
N ARG A 113 19.22 3.26 30.86
CA ARG A 113 18.44 3.54 32.08
C ARG A 113 18.59 2.33 33.00
N GLN A 114 19.21 2.58 34.15
CA GLN A 114 19.64 1.64 35.18
C GLN A 114 18.59 0.62 35.64
N SER A 115 19.07 -0.63 35.77
CA SER A 115 18.97 -1.62 36.84
C SER A 115 17.85 -1.58 37.90
N SER A 116 17.46 -2.81 38.27
CA SER A 116 16.51 -3.28 39.32
C SER A 116 15.05 -3.08 38.92
N ILE A 117 14.26 -4.12 38.64
CA ILE A 117 13.84 -5.20 39.55
C ILE A 117 13.45 -6.44 38.72
N THR A 118 13.80 -7.62 39.22
CA THR A 118 13.43 -8.94 38.71
C THR A 118 11.91 -9.13 38.68
N SER A 119 11.34 -9.44 37.51
CA SER A 119 10.20 -10.35 37.35
C SER A 119 10.08 -10.73 35.88
N SER A 120 10.07 -12.03 35.67
CA SER A 120 9.94 -12.73 34.41
C SER A 120 8.59 -12.43 33.77
N ASP A 121 8.59 -11.99 32.51
CA ASP A 121 7.53 -12.29 31.56
C ASP A 121 8.16 -12.38 30.18
N SER A 122 8.38 -13.62 29.77
CA SER A 122 8.81 -13.99 28.43
C SER A 122 7.65 -13.75 27.46
N ASN A 123 7.55 -12.54 26.91
CA ASN A 123 6.89 -12.37 25.62
C ASN A 123 7.96 -12.49 24.54
N SER A 124 8.10 -13.71 24.02
CA SER A 124 8.78 -13.96 22.76
C SER A 124 7.94 -13.29 21.66
N GLU A 125 8.25 -12.04 21.35
CA GLU A 125 7.76 -11.42 20.13
C GLU A 125 8.39 -12.19 18.97
N THR A 126 7.59 -13.09 18.41
CA THR A 126 7.91 -13.79 17.17
C THR A 126 8.15 -12.72 16.12
N SER A 127 9.41 -12.55 15.72
CA SER A 127 9.73 -11.78 14.53
C SER A 127 9.14 -12.56 13.37
N THR A 128 7.98 -12.16 12.86
CA THR A 128 7.51 -12.64 11.56
C THR A 128 8.50 -12.14 10.53
N ASP A 129 9.38 -13.05 10.14
CA ASP A 129 10.28 -12.97 9.02
C ASP A 129 9.42 -12.80 7.75
N TRP A 130 9.31 -11.57 7.27
CA TRP A 130 8.42 -11.21 6.14
C TRP A 130 9.00 -11.59 4.77
N ASP A 131 10.04 -12.44 4.73
CA ASP A 131 10.71 -12.94 3.53
C ASP A 131 10.42 -14.42 3.21
N ALA A 132 9.53 -15.06 3.98
CA ALA A 132 9.19 -16.48 3.78
C ALA A 132 7.77 -16.67 3.21
N ASP A 133 7.54 -16.29 1.94
CA ASP A 133 6.38 -16.78 1.18
C ASP A 133 6.86 -17.44 -0.13
N ALA A 134 7.08 -18.75 0.00
CA ALA A 134 6.89 -19.78 -1.02
C ALA A 134 7.32 -19.45 -2.45
N ARG A 135 8.63 -19.36 -2.67
CA ARG A 135 9.26 -19.38 -3.99
C ARG A 135 9.47 -20.81 -4.52
N TYR A 136 8.56 -21.79 -4.37
CA TYR A 136 8.60 -23.06 -5.14
C TYR A 136 7.34 -23.94 -4.93
N SER A 137 6.58 -24.15 -6.00
CA SER A 137 5.92 -25.42 -6.32
C SER A 137 5.69 -25.47 -7.84
N TYR A 138 6.55 -26.20 -8.53
CA TYR A 138 6.47 -26.51 -9.97
C TYR A 138 5.63 -27.77 -10.16
#